data_AF-A0A150TBP8-F1
#
_entry.id   AF-A0A150TBP8-F1
#
_cell.length_a   1.000
_cell.length_b   1.000
_cell.length_c   1.000
_cell.angle_alpha   90.00
_cell.angle_beta   90.00
_cell.angle_gamma   90.00
#
_symmetry.space_group_name_H-M   'P 1'
#
loop_
_entity.id
_entity.type
_entity.pdbx_description
1 polymer ?
#
loop_
_entity_poly.entity_id
_entity_poly.type
_entity_poly.pdbx_seq_one_letter_code
_entity_poly.pdbx_strand_id
1 'polypeptide(L)'
;MNHRRLCSALSVLLLAACGGSVDTPPGSGGAGGGDDGAGGDGAATSATSTGGGAPVACGARSGGICSAEEFCDFPDDSCGTFDTVGQCSARPEVCPADCPGVCGCDGQLYCNACSAQQAGVDVSEATSCLKPVGGDYAATYWAGGLDHLVVYKAEPETDACVTLYADAPAESAPEGFDVATLPDTWVVTRIERTSGAAGCAPGASKPAGEAVRAMGAIGSLSMDLSGGTSMPCTLDVDITATFPTEPATALLRATGVAVNDGCP
;
A
#
# COMPACT_ATOMS: atom_id res chain seq x y z
N MET A 1 -21.27 -24.22 -70.78
CA MET A 1 -22.69 -23.83 -70.58
C MET A 1 -22.74 -23.00 -69.30
N ASN A 2 -22.55 -21.68 -69.33
CA ASN A 2 -23.48 -20.59 -69.71
C ASN A 2 -24.79 -20.55 -68.89
N HIS A 3 -24.81 -19.71 -67.84
CA HIS A 3 -25.86 -18.75 -67.42
C HIS A 3 -25.25 -17.96 -66.24
N ARG A 4 -24.83 -16.68 -66.30
CA ARG A 4 -25.34 -15.43 -66.91
C ARG A 4 -26.69 -14.99 -66.31
N ARG A 5 -26.63 -14.02 -65.36
CA ARG A 5 -27.35 -12.71 -65.30
C ARG A 5 -27.61 -12.27 -63.83
N LEU A 6 -26.91 -11.25 -63.35
CA LEU A 6 -27.30 -9.82 -63.27
C LEU A 6 -28.26 -9.49 -62.11
N CYS A 7 -27.76 -8.76 -61.11
CA CYS A 7 -28.42 -7.55 -60.60
C CYS A 7 -27.36 -6.59 -60.03
N SER A 8 -27.12 -5.53 -60.80
CA SER A 8 -26.37 -4.32 -60.42
C SER A 8 -27.17 -3.46 -59.45
N ALA A 9 -26.49 -2.80 -58.51
CA ALA A 9 -26.42 -1.33 -58.38
C ALA A 9 -25.78 -0.99 -57.02
N LEU A 10 -24.53 -0.51 -56.99
CA LEU A 10 -24.13 0.91 -57.05
C LEU A 10 -24.31 1.64 -55.71
N SER A 11 -23.19 1.89 -55.01
CA SER A 11 -22.92 3.14 -54.29
C SER A 11 -21.43 3.21 -53.96
N VAL A 12 -20.72 3.93 -54.82
CA VAL A 12 -19.37 4.45 -54.59
C VAL A 12 -19.54 5.78 -53.85
N LEU A 13 -18.84 6.01 -52.73
CA LEU A 13 -18.50 7.37 -52.32
C LEU A 13 -17.22 7.42 -51.45
N LEU A 14 -16.16 7.91 -52.11
CA LEU A 14 -15.03 8.76 -51.73
C LEU A 14 -14.26 8.64 -50.40
N LEU A 15 -12.94 8.63 -50.61
CA LEU A 15 -11.81 8.87 -49.70
C LEU A 15 -11.88 10.19 -48.93
N ALA A 16 -11.36 10.18 -47.71
CA ALA A 16 -10.52 11.26 -47.19
C ALA A 16 -9.43 10.68 -46.28
N ALA A 17 -8.19 10.74 -46.74
CA ALA A 17 -7.00 10.49 -45.95
C ALA A 17 -6.56 11.80 -45.28
N CYS A 18 -6.20 11.76 -44.00
CA CYS A 18 -5.33 12.74 -43.37
C CYS A 18 -4.35 12.01 -42.45
N GLY A 19 -3.08 11.97 -42.87
CA GLY A 19 -1.95 11.76 -41.98
C GLY A 19 -1.61 13.06 -41.27
N GLY A 20 -1.27 12.98 -39.98
CA GLY A 20 -0.77 14.09 -39.19
C GLY A 20 0.38 13.60 -38.32
N SER A 21 1.59 13.96 -38.71
CA SER A 21 2.80 13.87 -37.89
C SER A 21 2.73 14.91 -36.77
N VAL A 22 3.04 14.52 -35.54
CA VAL A 22 3.23 15.47 -34.42
C VAL A 22 4.72 15.76 -34.26
N ASP A 23 5.14 16.87 -34.85
CA ASP A 23 6.45 17.49 -34.64
C ASP A 23 6.46 18.28 -33.32
N THR A 24 7.58 18.17 -32.61
CA THR A 24 7.97 18.90 -31.42
C THR A 24 8.14 20.40 -31.70
N PRO A 25 7.71 21.32 -30.82
CA PRO A 25 8.07 22.73 -30.96
C PRO A 25 9.38 23.06 -30.21
N PRO A 26 10.31 23.79 -30.84
CA PRO A 26 11.29 24.62 -30.15
C PRO A 26 11.01 26.12 -30.36
N GLY A 27 11.44 26.93 -29.38
CA GLY A 27 11.63 28.38 -29.52
C GLY A 27 10.76 29.22 -28.59
N SER A 28 11.13 30.43 -28.20
CA SER A 28 12.39 31.18 -28.33
C SER A 28 12.20 32.52 -27.60
N GLY A 29 13.28 33.02 -27.00
CA GLY A 29 13.62 34.38 -26.55
C GLY A 29 12.60 35.53 -26.56
N GLY A 30 12.62 36.28 -25.46
CA GLY A 30 12.21 37.68 -25.38
C GLY A 30 12.89 38.37 -24.19
N ALA A 31 13.75 39.35 -24.47
CA ALA A 31 14.53 40.14 -23.51
C ALA A 31 13.94 41.56 -23.35
N GLY A 32 14.15 42.18 -22.17
CA GLY A 32 14.30 43.64 -22.06
C GLY A 32 13.62 44.36 -20.87
N GLY A 33 14.46 44.93 -19.98
CA GLY A 33 14.22 46.10 -19.10
C GLY A 33 13.42 45.83 -17.81
N GLY A 34 13.89 46.04 -16.58
CA GLY A 34 14.88 46.99 -16.05
C GLY A 34 14.14 48.15 -15.38
N ASP A 35 14.11 48.17 -14.04
CA ASP A 35 14.30 49.36 -13.17
C ASP A 35 14.06 49.00 -11.68
N ASP A 36 14.80 49.71 -10.83
CA ASP A 36 15.25 49.42 -9.47
C ASP A 36 14.20 49.47 -8.34
N GLY A 37 14.48 48.81 -7.21
CA GLY A 37 13.73 49.07 -5.97
C GLY A 37 13.92 48.11 -4.79
N ALA A 38 15.08 48.19 -4.14
CA ALA A 38 15.27 48.10 -2.68
C ALA A 38 14.75 46.89 -1.86
N GLY A 39 15.71 46.12 -1.34
CA GLY A 39 15.84 45.90 0.11
C GLY A 39 14.93 44.85 0.77
N GLY A 40 15.48 43.66 0.96
CA GLY A 40 14.92 42.65 1.86
C GLY A 40 15.82 41.43 1.90
N ASP A 41 16.88 41.49 2.69
CA ASP A 41 17.72 40.34 3.02
C ASP A 41 16.89 39.31 3.82
N GLY A 42 16.16 38.45 3.11
CA GLY A 42 15.58 37.23 3.64
C GLY A 42 16.65 36.15 3.61
N ALA A 43 17.54 36.17 4.59
CA ALA A 43 18.60 35.20 4.77
C ALA A 43 18.03 33.76 4.71
N ALA A 44 18.35 33.04 3.64
CA ALA A 44 18.35 31.59 3.65
C ALA A 44 19.51 31.16 4.56
N THR A 45 19.25 31.06 5.86
CA THR A 45 20.19 30.42 6.77
C THR A 45 20.02 28.91 6.63
N SER A 46 20.85 28.32 5.78
CA SER A 46 21.34 26.96 6.03
C SER A 46 22.07 27.01 7.37
N ALA A 47 21.35 26.72 8.45
CA ALA A 47 21.92 26.57 9.76
C ALA A 47 22.41 25.13 9.89
N THR A 48 23.71 24.93 9.69
CA THR A 48 24.42 23.81 10.33
C THR A 48 24.34 24.07 11.84
N SER A 49 23.32 23.51 12.48
CA SER A 49 23.03 23.72 13.89
C SER A 49 23.77 22.69 14.73
N THR A 50 25.01 23.01 15.08
CA THR A 50 25.64 22.46 16.28
C THR A 50 25.05 23.19 17.50
N GLY A 51 24.09 22.56 18.16
CA GLY A 51 23.75 22.80 19.57
C GLY A 51 23.08 24.13 19.94
N GLY A 52 21.81 24.05 20.37
CA GLY A 52 21.21 25.04 21.27
C GLY A 52 20.22 26.05 20.67
N GLY A 53 19.53 25.72 19.56
CA GLY A 53 18.35 26.46 19.12
C GLY A 53 17.14 26.16 20.01
N ALA A 54 16.25 27.14 20.18
CA ALA A 54 14.96 26.93 20.84
C ALA A 54 14.15 25.83 20.11
N PRO A 55 13.29 25.08 20.82
CA PRO A 55 12.35 24.12 20.23
C PRO A 55 11.72 24.64 18.93
N VAL A 56 11.97 23.99 17.80
CA VAL A 56 11.25 24.31 16.56
C VAL A 56 9.89 23.64 16.65
N ALA A 57 8.83 24.45 16.73
CA ALA A 57 7.47 23.93 16.70
C ALA A 57 7.13 23.40 15.30
N CYS A 58 6.41 22.28 15.25
CA CYS A 58 6.03 21.62 14.00
C CYS A 58 4.60 21.09 14.04
N GLY A 59 4.05 20.85 12.85
CA GLY A 59 2.71 20.30 12.69
C GLY A 59 1.58 21.26 13.09
N ALA A 60 0.35 20.73 13.05
CA ALA A 60 -0.89 21.44 13.35
C ALA A 60 -1.00 22.82 12.67
N ARG A 61 -1.73 23.74 13.28
CA ARG A 61 -1.83 25.15 12.89
C ARG A 61 -0.51 25.94 12.99
N SER A 62 0.57 25.36 13.53
CA SER A 62 1.89 26.01 13.51
C SER A 62 2.49 26.01 12.11
N GLY A 63 2.11 25.07 11.25
CA GLY A 63 2.58 24.96 9.86
C GLY A 63 4.09 24.73 9.71
N GLY A 64 4.80 24.49 10.83
CA GLY A 64 6.23 24.24 10.84
C GLY A 64 6.53 22.83 10.33
N ILE A 65 7.54 22.72 9.47
CA ILE A 65 8.07 21.45 8.97
C ILE A 65 9.48 21.33 9.56
N CYS A 66 9.79 20.17 10.13
CA CYS A 66 11.14 19.87 10.63
C CYS A 66 12.13 19.70 9.49
N SER A 67 13.43 19.76 9.79
CA SER A 67 14.45 19.45 8.80
C SER A 67 14.39 17.97 8.36
N ALA A 68 15.10 17.63 7.29
CA ALA A 68 15.18 16.24 6.81
C ALA A 68 15.85 15.29 7.82
N GLU A 69 16.57 15.82 8.80
CA GLU A 69 17.31 15.08 9.84
C GLU A 69 16.52 15.01 11.15
N GLU A 70 15.28 15.52 11.16
CA GLU A 70 14.40 15.59 12.32
C GLU A 70 13.04 14.95 12.00
N PHE A 71 12.29 14.63 13.06
CA PHE A 71 10.89 14.26 13.01
C PHE A 71 10.09 15.20 13.92
N CYS A 72 8.77 15.28 13.69
CA CYS A 72 7.89 16.08 14.53
C CYS A 72 7.36 15.22 15.68
N ASP A 73 7.92 15.40 16.88
CA ASP A 73 7.53 14.71 18.11
C ASP A 73 6.28 15.39 18.70
N PHE A 74 5.15 14.69 18.69
CA PHE A 74 3.90 15.18 19.23
C PHE A 74 3.72 14.68 20.66
N PRO A 75 3.32 15.54 21.60
CA PRO A 75 3.03 15.09 22.95
C PRO A 75 1.93 14.02 22.94
N ASP A 76 2.13 13.01 23.78
CA ASP A 76 1.27 11.83 23.93
C ASP A 76 1.04 11.05 22.62
N ASP A 77 2.01 11.06 21.69
CA ASP A 77 1.95 10.31 20.41
C ASP A 77 0.67 10.63 19.60
N SER A 78 0.24 11.89 19.70
CA SER A 78 -1.08 12.36 19.27
C SER A 78 -1.17 12.67 17.77
N CYS A 79 -0.06 12.63 17.03
CA CYS A 79 0.01 12.94 15.59
C CYS A 79 -0.60 14.28 15.19
N GLY A 80 -0.57 15.26 16.08
CA GLY A 80 -1.19 16.56 15.84
C GLY A 80 -2.72 16.56 15.80
N THR A 81 -3.36 15.49 16.29
CA THR A 81 -4.82 15.47 16.51
C THR A 81 -5.21 16.62 17.43
N PHE A 82 -6.40 17.19 17.20
CA PHE A 82 -6.90 18.37 17.92
C PHE A 82 -5.97 19.60 17.89
N ASP A 83 -5.26 19.79 16.77
CA ASP A 83 -4.29 20.88 16.56
C ASP A 83 -3.14 20.88 17.57
N THR A 84 -2.78 19.71 18.08
CA THR A 84 -1.64 19.55 18.98
C THR A 84 -0.35 19.91 18.26
N VAL A 85 0.38 20.87 18.81
CA VAL A 85 1.66 21.33 18.26
C VAL A 85 2.77 20.39 18.75
N GLY A 86 3.55 19.85 17.83
CA GLY A 86 4.72 19.06 18.13
C GLY A 86 6.00 19.90 18.20
N GLN A 87 7.09 19.23 18.52
CA GLN A 87 8.43 19.81 18.55
C GLN A 87 9.36 18.99 17.65
N CYS A 88 10.18 19.65 16.84
CA CYS A 88 11.19 18.96 16.07
C CYS A 88 12.23 18.33 16.99
N SER A 89 12.45 17.04 16.78
CA SER A 89 13.41 16.23 17.49
C SER A 89 14.31 15.51 16.48
N ALA A 90 15.57 15.31 16.84
CA ALA A 90 16.54 14.69 15.96
C ALA A 90 16.18 13.23 15.69
N ARG A 91 16.36 12.78 14.44
CA ARG A 91 16.18 11.38 14.08
C ARG A 91 17.27 10.52 14.72
N PRO A 92 16.94 9.37 15.32
CA PRO A 92 17.94 8.42 15.80
C PRO A 92 18.82 7.88 14.67
N GLU A 93 20.14 7.85 14.87
CA GLU A 93 21.08 7.25 13.91
C GLU A 93 21.15 5.73 14.02
N VAL A 94 20.93 5.19 15.22
CA VAL A 94 21.04 3.75 15.51
C VAL A 94 19.81 3.31 16.27
N CYS A 95 19.15 2.27 15.76
CA CYS A 95 17.99 1.67 16.39
C CYS A 95 18.28 0.25 16.87
N PRO A 96 17.71 -0.15 18.01
CA PRO A 96 17.73 -1.55 18.42
C PRO A 96 16.92 -2.41 17.46
N ALA A 97 17.26 -3.70 17.40
CA ALA A 97 16.71 -4.66 16.44
C ALA A 97 15.42 -5.34 16.92
N ASP A 98 14.88 -4.95 18.09
CA ASP A 98 13.58 -5.43 18.54
C ASP A 98 12.49 -4.96 17.59
N CYS A 99 11.55 -5.84 17.24
CA CYS A 99 10.49 -5.52 16.29
C CYS A 99 9.11 -5.86 16.88
N PRO A 100 8.70 -5.22 17.99
CA PRO A 100 7.35 -5.40 18.57
C PRO A 100 6.21 -4.91 17.65
N GLY A 101 6.50 -4.02 16.70
CA GLY A 101 5.52 -3.40 15.81
C GLY A 101 4.84 -2.20 16.46
N VAL A 102 5.05 -1.00 15.90
CA VAL A 102 4.37 0.23 16.30
C VAL A 102 3.77 0.95 15.10
N CYS A 103 2.69 1.70 15.34
CA CYS A 103 2.08 2.49 14.29
C CYS A 103 2.67 3.90 14.22
N GLY A 104 3.04 4.34 13.03
CA GLY A 104 3.44 5.72 12.75
C GLY A 104 2.24 6.64 12.51
N CYS A 105 2.44 7.94 12.70
CA CYS A 105 1.46 8.98 12.36
C CYS A 105 1.10 9.04 10.87
N ASP A 106 1.96 8.50 10.01
CA ASP A 106 1.71 8.29 8.58
C ASP A 106 0.81 7.06 8.29
N GLY A 107 0.43 6.33 9.35
CA GLY A 107 -0.31 5.08 9.28
C GLY A 107 0.53 3.86 8.95
N GLN A 108 1.84 3.98 8.74
CA GLN A 108 2.73 2.87 8.41
C GLN A 108 3.18 2.12 9.67
N LEU A 109 3.35 0.79 9.57
CA LEU A 109 3.95 0.02 10.67
C LEU A 109 5.47 0.14 10.59
N TYR A 110 6.06 0.43 11.75
CA TYR A 110 7.49 0.38 11.97
C TYR A 110 7.83 -0.75 12.96
N CYS A 111 9.03 -1.32 12.88
CA CYS A 111 9.44 -2.39 13.80
C CYS A 111 9.37 -1.94 15.26
N ASN A 112 9.80 -0.73 15.54
CA ASN A 112 9.75 -0.09 16.85
C ASN A 112 9.71 1.44 16.68
N ALA A 113 9.50 2.16 17.78
CA ALA A 113 9.42 3.62 17.75
C ALA A 113 10.70 4.28 17.20
N CYS A 114 11.86 3.72 17.52
CA CYS A 114 13.13 4.23 16.99
C CYS A 114 13.16 4.16 15.46
N SER A 115 12.73 3.04 14.86
CA SER A 115 12.71 2.89 13.40
C SER A 115 11.73 3.85 12.72
N ALA A 116 10.59 4.17 13.36
CA ALA A 116 9.66 5.20 12.89
C ALA A 116 10.32 6.58 12.93
N GLN A 117 10.91 6.93 14.07
CA GLN A 117 11.56 8.22 14.28
C GLN A 117 12.76 8.39 13.34
N GLN A 118 13.52 7.32 13.08
CA GLN A 118 14.61 7.31 12.10
C GLN A 118 14.10 7.57 10.68
N ALA A 119 12.91 7.08 10.33
CA ALA A 119 12.23 7.41 9.07
C ALA A 119 11.65 8.83 9.03
N GLY A 120 11.62 9.53 10.17
CA GLY A 120 11.07 10.88 10.28
C GLY A 120 9.64 10.96 10.78
N VAL A 121 9.15 9.87 11.37
CA VAL A 121 7.74 9.68 11.67
C VAL A 121 7.60 9.43 13.17
N ASP A 122 6.69 10.16 13.80
CA ASP A 122 6.32 9.91 15.19
C ASP A 122 5.34 8.74 15.29
N VAL A 123 5.25 8.10 16.46
CA VAL A 123 4.36 6.96 16.67
C VAL A 123 2.98 7.40 17.17
N SER A 124 2.04 6.46 17.19
CA SER A 124 0.70 6.69 17.72
C SER A 124 -0.01 5.41 18.09
N GLU A 125 -0.57 5.38 19.29
CA GLU A 125 -1.52 4.33 19.70
C GLU A 125 -2.94 4.58 19.15
N ALA A 126 -3.27 5.85 18.85
CA ALA A 126 -4.58 6.25 18.33
C ALA A 126 -4.69 6.09 16.81
N THR A 127 -3.56 6.09 16.09
CA THR A 127 -3.54 5.82 14.65
C THR A 127 -3.63 4.32 14.41
N SER A 128 -4.62 3.92 13.61
CA SER A 128 -4.74 2.52 13.20
C SER A 128 -3.88 2.25 11.97
N CYS A 129 -2.82 1.46 12.16
CA CYS A 129 -2.08 0.81 11.07
C CYS A 129 -2.84 -0.37 10.44
N LEU A 130 -4.10 -0.61 10.88
CA LEU A 130 -5.07 -1.50 10.26
C LEU A 130 -5.89 -0.78 9.18
N LYS A 131 -5.71 0.54 9.02
CA LYS A 131 -6.04 1.22 7.78
C LYS A 131 -5.12 0.63 6.71
N PRO A 132 -5.62 0.18 5.54
CA PRO A 132 -4.77 -0.43 4.51
C PRO A 132 -3.68 0.57 4.12
N VAL A 133 -2.47 0.35 4.63
CA VAL A 133 -1.30 1.16 4.30
C VAL A 133 -0.65 0.59 3.07
N GLY A 134 -0.62 1.41 2.01
CA GLY A 134 0.29 1.24 0.89
C GLY A 134 0.10 -0.01 0.04
N GLY A 135 -1.02 -0.72 0.16
CA GLY A 135 -1.28 -1.89 -0.66
C GLY A 135 -2.74 -1.99 -1.13
N ASP A 136 -2.91 -2.34 -2.40
CA ASP A 136 -4.21 -2.65 -2.96
C ASP A 136 -4.59 -4.08 -2.54
N TYR A 137 -5.66 -4.18 -1.75
CA TYR A 137 -6.18 -5.47 -1.31
C TYR A 137 -7.32 -5.92 -2.22
N ALA A 138 -7.31 -7.22 -2.53
CA ALA A 138 -8.44 -7.89 -3.15
C ALA A 138 -8.61 -9.25 -2.49
N ALA A 139 -9.84 -9.76 -2.47
CA ALA A 139 -10.11 -11.11 -2.03
C ALA A 139 -11.06 -11.80 -3.00
N THR A 140 -10.99 -13.12 -3.07
CA THR A 140 -11.90 -13.93 -3.88
C THR A 140 -12.19 -15.25 -3.19
N TYR A 141 -13.41 -15.73 -3.38
CA TYR A 141 -13.89 -16.98 -2.83
C TYR A 141 -14.31 -17.92 -3.95
N TRP A 142 -14.00 -19.20 -3.80
CA TRP A 142 -14.50 -20.26 -4.67
C TRP A 142 -15.00 -21.42 -3.83
N ALA A 143 -16.29 -21.71 -3.95
CA ALA A 143 -16.89 -22.89 -3.34
C ALA A 143 -16.42 -24.17 -4.05
N GLY A 144 -16.18 -25.24 -3.29
CA GLY A 144 -15.68 -26.50 -3.82
C GLY A 144 -15.70 -27.65 -2.82
N GLY A 145 -15.17 -28.81 -3.21
CA GLY A 145 -14.96 -29.92 -2.27
C GLY A 145 -14.07 -29.51 -1.09
N LEU A 146 -13.14 -28.58 -1.34
CA LEU A 146 -12.58 -27.65 -0.37
C LEU A 146 -12.99 -26.25 -0.83
N ASP A 147 -13.53 -25.45 0.08
CA ASP A 147 -13.77 -24.04 -0.14
C ASP A 147 -12.45 -23.28 -0.05
N HIS A 148 -12.25 -22.35 -0.98
CA HIS A 148 -11.00 -21.62 -1.13
C HIS A 148 -11.26 -20.13 -0.94
N LEU A 149 -10.50 -19.49 -0.05
CA LEU A 149 -10.40 -18.04 0.08
C LEU A 149 -8.97 -17.63 -0.27
N VAL A 150 -8.85 -16.63 -1.15
CA VAL A 150 -7.55 -16.06 -1.48
C VAL A 150 -7.58 -14.56 -1.28
N VAL A 151 -6.65 -14.06 -0.45
CA VAL A 151 -6.43 -12.63 -0.21
C VAL A 151 -5.14 -12.21 -0.91
N TYR A 152 -5.23 -11.15 -1.70
CA TYR A 152 -4.13 -10.55 -2.44
C TYR A 152 -3.79 -9.20 -1.80
N LYS A 153 -2.50 -8.95 -1.59
CA LYS A 153 -1.95 -7.64 -1.22
C LYS A 153 -0.92 -7.24 -2.26
N ALA A 154 -1.28 -6.28 -3.11
CA ALA A 154 -0.33 -5.64 -4.01
C ALA A 154 0.53 -4.66 -3.22
N GLU A 155 1.84 -4.61 -3.46
CA GLU A 155 2.76 -3.63 -2.88
C GLU A 155 3.48 -2.89 -4.02
N PRO A 156 2.88 -1.83 -4.60
CA PRO A 156 3.41 -1.15 -5.79
C PRO A 156 4.81 -0.56 -5.59
N GLU A 157 5.14 -0.15 -4.37
CA GLU A 157 6.43 0.47 -4.04
C GLU A 157 7.60 -0.51 -4.13
N THR A 158 7.37 -1.77 -3.74
CA THR A 158 8.39 -2.84 -3.73
C THR A 158 8.23 -3.81 -4.90
N ASP A 159 7.27 -3.54 -5.80
CA ASP A 159 6.83 -4.43 -6.87
C ASP A 159 6.60 -5.86 -6.36
N ALA A 160 5.90 -6.01 -5.24
CA ALA A 160 5.61 -7.30 -4.64
C ALA A 160 4.12 -7.62 -4.61
N CYS A 161 3.81 -8.91 -4.56
CA CYS A 161 2.48 -9.44 -4.36
C CYS A 161 2.54 -10.51 -3.27
N VAL A 162 1.82 -10.27 -2.17
CA VAL A 162 1.66 -11.23 -1.09
C VAL A 162 0.27 -11.85 -1.22
N THR A 163 0.21 -13.19 -1.27
CA THR A 163 -1.03 -13.93 -1.45
C THR A 163 -1.22 -14.88 -0.29
N LEU A 164 -2.34 -14.73 0.41
CA LEU A 164 -2.76 -15.61 1.50
C LEU A 164 -3.86 -16.54 1.00
N TYR A 165 -3.71 -17.82 1.31
CA TYR A 165 -4.65 -18.88 1.01
C TYR A 165 -5.23 -19.41 2.32
N ALA A 166 -6.55 -19.44 2.41
CA ALA A 166 -7.27 -20.12 3.47
C ALA A 166 -8.26 -21.12 2.85
N ASP A 167 -8.45 -22.23 3.54
CA ASP A 167 -9.26 -23.35 3.05
C ASP A 167 -10.24 -23.83 4.13
N ALA A 168 -11.41 -24.31 3.69
CA ALA A 168 -12.43 -24.92 4.54
C ALA A 168 -13.01 -26.20 3.89
N PRO A 169 -13.46 -27.20 4.68
CA PRO A 169 -13.35 -27.25 6.13
C PRO A 169 -11.92 -27.59 6.57
N ALA A 170 -11.47 -27.00 7.68
CA ALA A 170 -10.08 -27.07 8.16
C ALA A 170 -9.55 -28.50 8.32
N GLU A 171 -10.41 -29.47 8.70
CA GLU A 171 -10.03 -30.87 8.87
C GLU A 171 -9.66 -31.60 7.56
N SER A 172 -10.09 -31.06 6.42
CA SER A 172 -9.82 -31.62 5.10
C SER A 172 -8.73 -30.84 4.34
N ALA A 173 -8.30 -29.72 4.90
CA ALA A 173 -7.29 -28.85 4.33
C ALA A 173 -5.86 -29.33 4.68
N PRO A 174 -4.84 -28.96 3.88
CA PRO A 174 -3.45 -29.12 4.26
C PRO A 174 -3.14 -28.47 5.61
N GLU A 175 -2.12 -28.99 6.31
CA GLU A 175 -1.61 -28.32 7.52
C GLU A 175 -1.25 -26.87 7.20
N GLY A 176 -1.78 -25.96 7.99
CA GLY A 176 -1.62 -24.52 7.82
C GLY A 176 -0.96 -23.85 9.02
N PHE A 177 -1.10 -22.54 9.08
CA PHE A 177 -0.62 -21.72 10.18
C PHE A 177 -1.67 -21.62 11.30
N ASP A 178 -1.19 -21.59 12.54
CA ASP A 178 -2.01 -21.33 13.72
C ASP A 178 -2.21 -19.82 13.86
N VAL A 179 -3.30 -19.31 13.31
CA VAL A 179 -3.67 -17.88 13.33
C VAL A 179 -4.73 -17.69 14.43
N ALA A 180 -4.51 -16.72 15.31
CA ALA A 180 -5.18 -16.58 16.60
C ALA A 180 -6.71 -16.38 16.52
N THR A 181 -7.20 -15.81 15.42
CA THR A 181 -8.62 -15.65 15.17
C THR A 181 -8.93 -16.08 13.75
N LEU A 182 -9.63 -17.20 13.62
CA LEU A 182 -10.23 -17.73 12.40
C LEU A 182 -11.55 -18.39 12.82
N PRO A 183 -12.59 -18.39 11.99
CA PRO A 183 -13.72 -19.27 12.23
C PRO A 183 -13.22 -20.73 12.24
N ASP A 184 -13.70 -21.57 13.16
CA ASP A 184 -13.23 -22.96 13.37
C ASP A 184 -13.28 -23.86 12.12
N THR A 185 -14.02 -23.44 11.08
CA THR A 185 -14.12 -24.14 9.81
C THR A 185 -12.99 -23.82 8.84
N TRP A 186 -12.14 -22.83 9.13
CA TRP A 186 -11.12 -22.33 8.21
C TRP A 186 -9.71 -22.49 8.77
N VAL A 187 -8.76 -22.71 7.88
CA VAL A 187 -7.33 -22.68 8.19
C VAL A 187 -6.57 -21.92 7.13
N VAL A 188 -5.60 -21.07 7.53
CA VAL A 188 -4.68 -20.44 6.56
C VAL A 188 -3.64 -21.47 6.16
N THR A 189 -3.77 -22.04 4.97
CA THR A 189 -2.91 -23.15 4.52
C THR A 189 -1.58 -22.68 3.96
N ARG A 190 -1.53 -21.47 3.40
CA ARG A 190 -0.31 -20.94 2.82
C ARG A 190 -0.32 -19.42 2.69
N ILE A 191 0.86 -18.83 2.80
CA ILE A 191 1.14 -17.46 2.38
C ILE A 191 2.33 -17.48 1.44
N GLU A 192 2.21 -16.84 0.28
CA GLU A 192 3.24 -16.75 -0.75
C GLU A 192 3.58 -15.30 -1.05
N ARG A 193 4.83 -15.04 -1.45
CA ARG A 193 5.29 -13.76 -2.00
C ARG A 193 5.83 -13.98 -3.40
N THR A 194 5.44 -13.12 -4.32
CA THR A 194 5.94 -13.06 -5.70
C THR A 194 6.30 -11.61 -6.06
N SER A 195 7.11 -11.42 -7.10
CA SER A 195 7.37 -10.12 -7.72
C SER A 195 6.26 -9.77 -8.71
N GLY A 196 5.82 -8.51 -8.77
CA GLY A 196 4.82 -8.01 -9.71
C GLY A 196 3.53 -7.57 -9.02
N ALA A 197 3.50 -6.34 -8.51
CA ALA A 197 2.33 -5.78 -7.83
C ALA A 197 1.14 -5.56 -8.78
N ALA A 198 1.41 -5.18 -10.03
CA ALA A 198 0.38 -4.90 -11.04
C ALA A 198 -0.50 -6.13 -11.41
N GLY A 199 0.00 -7.35 -11.15
CA GLY A 199 -0.73 -8.60 -11.36
C GLY A 199 -1.33 -9.19 -10.08
N CYS A 200 -1.32 -8.45 -8.96
CA CYS A 200 -1.73 -8.97 -7.66
C CYS A 200 -3.23 -8.84 -7.42
N ALA A 201 -4.03 -9.47 -8.28
CA ALA A 201 -5.49 -9.41 -8.20
C ALA A 201 -6.14 -10.71 -8.72
N PRO A 202 -7.38 -11.01 -8.32
CA PRO A 202 -8.14 -12.13 -8.87
C PRO A 202 -8.20 -12.08 -10.41
N GLY A 203 -7.97 -13.22 -11.06
CA GLY A 203 -8.04 -13.34 -12.52
C GLY A 203 -6.87 -12.72 -13.30
N ALA A 204 -5.93 -12.05 -12.64
CA ALA A 204 -4.69 -11.63 -13.27
C ALA A 204 -3.80 -12.84 -13.58
N SER A 205 -3.09 -12.79 -14.71
CA SER A 205 -2.04 -13.78 -14.98
C SER A 205 -0.97 -13.69 -13.90
N LYS A 206 -0.70 -14.82 -13.22
CA LYS A 206 0.23 -14.92 -12.09
C LYS A 206 1.50 -14.10 -12.36
N PRO A 207 1.96 -13.26 -11.42
CA PRO A 207 3.15 -12.45 -11.62
C PRO A 207 4.36 -13.30 -12.02
N ALA A 208 5.20 -12.77 -12.90
CA ALA A 208 6.38 -13.46 -13.42
C ALA A 208 7.45 -13.53 -12.31
N GLY A 209 7.46 -14.63 -11.54
CA GLY A 209 8.43 -14.85 -10.48
C GLY A 209 8.22 -16.20 -9.77
N GLU A 210 9.29 -16.72 -9.18
CA GLU A 210 9.18 -17.86 -8.27
C GLU A 210 8.47 -17.42 -6.98
N ALA A 211 7.46 -18.20 -6.56
CA ALA A 211 6.73 -17.91 -5.33
C ALA A 211 7.55 -18.37 -4.13
N VAL A 212 7.92 -17.44 -3.25
CA VAL A 212 8.55 -17.74 -1.96
C VAL A 212 7.44 -17.98 -0.95
N ARG A 213 7.50 -19.10 -0.22
CA ARG A 213 6.51 -19.41 0.83
C ARG A 213 6.93 -18.84 2.18
N ALA A 214 5.95 -18.36 2.94
CA ALA A 214 6.16 -18.03 4.33
C ALA A 214 6.50 -19.30 5.14
N MET A 215 7.39 -19.16 6.13
CA MET A 215 7.74 -20.18 7.11
C MET A 215 6.88 -20.12 8.37
N GLY A 216 6.22 -18.99 8.61
CA GLY A 216 5.36 -18.78 9.75
C GLY A 216 4.38 -17.65 9.47
N ALA A 217 3.26 -17.66 10.19
CA ALA A 217 2.30 -16.58 10.19
C ALA A 217 1.66 -16.50 11.58
N ILE A 218 1.45 -15.28 12.07
CA ILE A 218 0.73 -14.99 13.31
C ILE A 218 -0.24 -13.85 13.06
N GLY A 219 -1.30 -13.75 13.87
CA GLY A 219 -2.26 -12.65 13.79
C GLY A 219 -3.70 -13.14 13.75
N SER A 220 -4.56 -12.43 13.03
CA SER A 220 -6.00 -12.69 12.94
C SER A 220 -6.53 -12.53 11.51
N LEU A 221 -7.50 -13.38 11.15
CA LEU A 221 -8.32 -13.26 9.94
C LEU A 221 -9.79 -13.45 10.36
N SER A 222 -10.54 -12.34 10.43
CA SER A 222 -11.97 -12.37 10.69
C SER A 222 -12.75 -12.26 9.37
N MET A 223 -13.91 -12.90 9.33
CA MET A 223 -14.74 -12.97 8.14
C MET A 223 -16.19 -12.76 8.56
N ASP A 224 -16.91 -11.91 7.83
CA ASP A 224 -18.36 -11.83 8.00
C ASP A 224 -19.02 -12.95 7.19
N LEU A 225 -19.59 -13.92 7.91
CA LEU A 225 -20.32 -15.08 7.37
C LEU A 225 -21.85 -14.90 7.45
N SER A 226 -22.34 -13.67 7.61
CA SER A 226 -23.76 -13.33 7.81
C SER A 226 -24.71 -13.88 6.72
N GLY A 227 -24.20 -14.28 5.56
CA GLY A 227 -24.94 -14.96 4.49
C GLY A 227 -25.26 -16.46 4.73
N GLY A 228 -24.77 -17.06 5.82
CA GLY A 228 -25.11 -18.44 6.20
C GLY A 228 -24.50 -19.47 5.26
N THR A 229 -23.18 -19.58 5.24
CA THR A 229 -22.33 -20.62 4.64
C THR A 229 -20.88 -20.29 5.00
N SER A 230 -19.90 -21.14 4.67
CA SER A 230 -18.47 -20.79 4.64
C SER A 230 -18.15 -19.71 3.58
N MET A 231 -19.08 -18.80 3.27
CA MET A 231 -18.95 -17.82 2.21
C MET A 231 -18.85 -16.42 2.84
N PRO A 232 -17.66 -15.80 2.84
CA PRO A 232 -17.48 -14.47 3.41
C PRO A 232 -18.02 -13.36 2.49
N CYS A 233 -18.58 -12.31 3.09
CA CYS A 233 -18.94 -11.10 2.35
C CYS A 233 -17.78 -10.10 2.37
N THR A 234 -17.25 -9.87 3.56
CA THR A 234 -16.08 -9.04 3.85
C THR A 234 -15.17 -9.75 4.83
N LEU A 235 -13.90 -9.38 4.84
CA LEU A 235 -12.94 -9.86 5.82
C LEU A 235 -12.09 -8.72 6.39
N ASP A 236 -11.63 -8.92 7.62
CA ASP A 236 -10.53 -8.16 8.17
C ASP A 236 -9.33 -9.09 8.31
N VAL A 237 -8.18 -8.64 7.84
CA VAL A 237 -6.91 -9.36 7.94
C VAL A 237 -5.95 -8.51 8.75
N ASP A 238 -5.32 -9.11 9.76
CA ASP A 238 -4.17 -8.59 10.48
C ASP A 238 -3.20 -9.74 10.72
N ILE A 239 -2.43 -10.09 9.70
CA ILE A 239 -1.48 -11.20 9.72
C ILE A 239 -0.07 -10.68 9.46
N THR A 240 0.85 -11.12 10.30
CA THR A 240 2.29 -10.97 10.09
C THR A 240 2.84 -12.29 9.58
N ALA A 241 3.29 -12.32 8.32
CA ALA A 241 3.88 -13.48 7.68
C ALA A 241 5.42 -13.37 7.69
N THR A 242 6.10 -14.45 8.05
CA THR A 242 7.57 -14.54 8.10
C THR A 242 8.08 -15.36 6.93
N PHE A 243 9.02 -14.80 6.15
CA PHE A 243 9.62 -15.40 4.96
C PHE A 243 11.11 -15.74 5.19
N PRO A 244 11.65 -16.72 4.45
CA PRO A 244 13.07 -17.08 4.53
C PRO A 244 14.01 -16.07 3.86
N THR A 245 13.47 -15.13 3.07
CA THR A 245 14.25 -14.16 2.29
C THR A 245 13.85 -12.74 2.66
N GLU A 246 14.76 -11.78 2.44
CA GLU A 246 14.46 -10.36 2.64
C GLU A 246 13.44 -9.85 1.59
N PRO A 247 12.49 -8.99 1.99
CA PRO A 247 12.19 -8.61 3.38
C PRO A 247 11.64 -9.80 4.17
N ALA A 248 12.17 -10.07 5.37
CA ALA A 248 11.85 -11.28 6.11
C ALA A 248 10.41 -11.32 6.64
N THR A 249 9.71 -10.18 6.61
CA THR A 249 8.36 -10.04 7.14
C THR A 249 7.47 -9.38 6.09
N ALA A 250 6.23 -9.85 5.97
CA ALA A 250 5.17 -9.14 5.26
C ALA A 250 3.96 -8.98 6.18
N LEU A 251 3.33 -7.80 6.13
CA LEU A 251 2.19 -7.45 6.96
C LEU A 251 0.95 -7.39 6.09
N LEU A 252 -0.03 -8.25 6.34
CA LEU A 252 -1.34 -8.20 5.69
C LEU A 252 -2.30 -7.56 6.67
N ARG A 253 -2.62 -6.28 6.45
CA ARG A 253 -3.45 -5.47 7.34
C ARG A 253 -4.46 -4.67 6.55
N ALA A 254 -5.71 -5.07 6.63
CA ALA A 254 -6.83 -4.38 6.03
C ALA A 254 -8.13 -4.76 6.75
N THR A 255 -9.06 -3.83 6.82
CA THR A 255 -10.42 -4.06 7.31
C THR A 255 -11.44 -3.87 6.20
N GLY A 256 -12.53 -4.61 6.24
CA GLY A 256 -13.62 -4.51 5.28
C GLY A 256 -13.22 -4.85 3.84
N VAL A 257 -12.26 -5.75 3.64
CA VAL A 257 -11.87 -6.21 2.30
C VAL A 257 -13.05 -6.95 1.69
N ALA A 258 -13.58 -6.44 0.58
CA ALA A 258 -14.66 -7.07 -0.15
C ALA A 258 -14.17 -8.37 -0.80
N VAL A 259 -14.98 -9.43 -0.68
CA VAL A 259 -14.67 -10.72 -1.28
C VAL A 259 -15.41 -10.87 -2.60
N ASN A 260 -14.66 -10.94 -3.71
CA ASN A 260 -15.22 -11.23 -5.03
C ASN A 260 -15.75 -12.66 -5.07
N ASP A 261 -16.91 -12.83 -5.71
CA ASP A 261 -17.68 -14.08 -5.69
C ASP A 261 -18.02 -14.56 -4.26
N GLY A 262 -17.98 -13.64 -3.29
CA GLY A 262 -18.51 -13.79 -1.93
C GLY A 262 -20.03 -13.62 -1.89
N CYS A 263 -20.59 -13.28 -0.72
CA CYS A 263 -22.03 -13.12 -0.53
C CYS A 263 -22.75 -12.36 -1.66
N PRO A 264 -24.00 -12.75 -2.02
CA PRO A 264 -24.79 -12.09 -3.06
C PRO A 264 -25.23 -10.67 -2.74
#